data_AF-A0A7Y5J7I7-F1
#
_entry.id   AF-A0A7Y5J7I7-F1
#
_cell.length_a   1.000
_cell.length_b   1.000
_cell.length_c   1.000
_cell.angle_alpha   90.00
_cell.angle_beta   90.00
_cell.angle_gamma   90.00
#
_symmetry.space_group_name_H-M   'P 1'
#
loop_
_entity.id
_entity.type
_entity.pdbx_description
1 polymer ?
#
loop_
_entity_poly.entity_id
_entity_poly.type
_entity_poly.pdbx_seq_one_letter_code
_entity_poly.pdbx_strand_id
1 'polypeptide(L)'
;MKKRHYLLLLLITALNLSETFSQTAFVKEKRDYVWLLGYDSNFSDPSFGGTRIDFNYSPPLLNYEFRNLDFDVTNASICDSIGNLLFYTNGISIHAPTIPQGQQITNGGGLNPDPYTQEWASRGYNLPQGALILPDPGNSQFFMLFHSEQTIIPDGGPSNYLRVKKKYYSLIKNNPEEVQDSTLIKNSILIEDTLDFGKITAVRHANGRDWWLLQQEYFSNRYYSLMASPSGVSIGSNQAVGQATPSGLGQAVFSPDGSKYVHFTTYNFAEGQFVSIYNFDRCTGLLFDIAQINYNDTAFSGGVAISPNSRFLYVSSYRYIYQYDLWAEDIEASKETVAVYDGV
;
A
#
# COMPACT_ATOMS: atom_id res chain seq x y z
N MET A 1 -36.44 42.12 -44.09
CA MET A 1 -35.18 42.08 -43.30
C MET A 1 -35.43 41.24 -42.05
N LYS A 2 -35.32 39.91 -42.11
CA LYS A 2 -34.11 39.09 -41.85
C LYS A 2 -33.44 39.32 -40.49
N LYS A 3 -33.56 38.28 -39.65
CA LYS A 3 -32.63 37.75 -38.64
C LYS A 3 -32.32 38.62 -37.42
N ARG A 4 -32.98 38.29 -36.32
CA ARG A 4 -32.42 38.18 -34.95
C ARG A 4 -33.47 37.45 -34.10
N HIS A 5 -33.04 36.80 -33.01
CA HIS A 5 -33.86 36.16 -31.96
C HIS A 5 -34.05 34.62 -31.97
N TYR A 6 -33.08 33.82 -32.41
CA TYR A 6 -33.07 32.38 -32.08
C TYR A 6 -31.66 31.80 -31.85
N LEU A 7 -30.79 32.51 -31.10
CA LEU A 7 -29.47 31.97 -30.73
C LEU A 7 -29.02 32.32 -29.31
N LEU A 8 -29.96 32.48 -28.37
CA LEU A 8 -29.62 32.74 -26.95
C LEU A 8 -30.37 31.85 -25.94
N LEU A 9 -31.14 30.87 -26.40
CA LEU A 9 -31.84 29.93 -25.51
C LEU A 9 -31.26 28.50 -25.52
N LEU A 10 -30.31 28.20 -26.40
CA LEU A 10 -29.67 26.88 -26.52
C LEU A 10 -28.26 26.83 -25.91
N LEU A 11 -27.66 27.97 -25.57
CA LEU A 11 -26.40 28.01 -24.81
C LEU A 11 -26.62 28.02 -23.29
N ILE A 12 -27.78 28.46 -22.80
CA ILE A 12 -28.03 28.56 -21.35
C ILE A 12 -28.51 27.22 -20.77
N THR A 13 -29.09 26.33 -21.58
CA THR A 13 -29.45 24.96 -21.12
C THR A 13 -28.30 23.97 -21.21
N ALA A 14 -27.29 24.21 -22.04
CA ALA A 14 -26.08 23.38 -22.10
C ALA A 14 -25.07 23.70 -20.98
N LEU A 15 -25.02 24.96 -20.52
CA LEU A 15 -24.14 25.37 -19.42
C LEU A 15 -24.67 24.99 -18.01
N ASN A 16 -25.98 24.78 -17.85
CA ASN A 16 -26.56 24.36 -16.56
C ASN A 16 -26.65 22.84 -16.38
N LEU A 17 -26.29 22.04 -17.39
CA LEU A 17 -26.19 20.58 -17.31
C LEU A 17 -24.73 20.08 -17.28
N SER A 18 -23.76 20.92 -17.60
CA SER A 18 -22.32 20.59 -17.49
C SER A 18 -21.72 20.90 -16.11
N GLU A 19 -22.39 21.69 -15.26
CA GLU A 19 -21.87 22.10 -13.95
C GLU A 19 -22.37 21.24 -12.78
N THR A 20 -23.33 20.32 -12.99
CA THR A 20 -23.77 19.33 -11.97
C THR A 20 -23.10 17.97 -12.08
N PHE A 21 -22.19 17.79 -13.05
CA PHE A 21 -21.15 16.75 -13.01
C PHE A 21 -19.83 17.29 -12.45
N SER A 22 -19.86 18.43 -11.74
CA SER A 22 -18.78 18.82 -10.85
C SER A 22 -18.64 17.74 -9.80
N GLN A 23 -17.70 16.82 -10.07
CA GLN A 23 -16.91 16.10 -9.09
C GLN A 23 -17.55 16.13 -7.70
N THR A 24 -18.50 15.24 -7.43
CA THR A 24 -18.36 14.51 -6.18
C THR A 24 -17.01 13.83 -6.31
N ALA A 25 -15.94 14.54 -5.94
CA ALA A 25 -14.68 13.93 -5.59
C ALA A 25 -15.12 12.78 -4.69
N PHE A 26 -14.91 11.54 -5.14
CA PHE A 26 -15.26 10.37 -4.36
C PHE A 26 -14.73 10.65 -2.96
N VAL A 27 -15.63 10.86 -2.00
CA VAL A 27 -15.21 11.13 -0.63
C VAL A 27 -14.39 9.90 -0.28
N LYS A 28 -13.07 10.09 -0.15
CA LYS A 28 -12.16 8.98 0.13
C LYS A 28 -12.66 8.38 1.44
N GLU A 29 -13.16 7.14 1.38
CA GLU A 29 -13.61 6.44 2.57
C GLU A 29 -12.47 6.43 3.59
N LYS A 30 -12.83 6.53 4.88
CA LYS A 30 -11.86 6.69 5.95
C LYS A 30 -11.13 5.40 6.35
N ARG A 31 -10.85 4.53 5.37
CA ARG A 31 -10.36 3.16 5.55
C ARG A 31 -8.94 3.08 6.13
N ASP A 32 -8.12 4.12 5.98
CA ASP A 32 -6.74 4.20 6.48
C ASP A 32 -6.54 5.24 7.58
N TYR A 33 -7.60 5.61 8.32
CA TYR A 33 -7.57 6.78 9.22
C TYR A 33 -6.97 6.53 10.60
N VAL A 34 -6.69 5.29 10.98
CA VAL A 34 -6.04 4.95 12.25
C VAL A 34 -4.82 4.10 11.96
N TRP A 35 -3.63 4.60 12.31
CA TRP A 35 -2.37 3.86 12.16
C TRP A 35 -1.87 3.43 13.52
N LEU A 36 -1.48 2.16 13.62
CA LEU A 36 -0.90 1.57 14.82
C LEU A 36 0.55 1.20 14.55
N LEU A 37 1.46 1.68 15.39
CA LEU A 37 2.90 1.53 15.22
C LEU A 37 3.59 1.24 16.57
N GLY A 38 4.85 0.84 16.50
CA GLY A 38 5.71 0.67 17.68
C GLY A 38 5.61 -0.69 18.34
N TYR A 39 6.54 -0.93 19.25
CA TYR A 39 6.81 -2.20 19.93
C TYR A 39 7.13 -1.95 21.41
N ASP A 40 7.25 -2.99 22.24
CA ASP A 40 7.60 -2.91 23.67
C ASP A 40 6.70 -1.96 24.48
N SER A 41 5.43 -1.83 24.07
CA SER A 41 4.47 -1.02 24.82
C SER A 41 4.23 -1.64 26.21
N ASN A 42 4.19 -0.80 27.26
CA ASN A 42 4.05 -1.23 28.64
C ASN A 42 3.22 -0.24 29.49
N PHE A 43 2.81 -0.65 30.70
CA PHE A 43 2.00 0.20 31.58
C PHE A 43 2.81 1.25 32.36
N SER A 44 4.14 1.16 32.35
CA SER A 44 5.01 1.96 33.21
C SER A 44 5.52 3.22 32.52
N ASP A 45 5.78 3.14 31.21
CA ASP A 45 6.34 4.22 30.42
C ASP A 45 5.48 4.48 29.16
N PRO A 46 4.59 5.49 29.21
CA PRO A 46 3.77 5.87 28.06
C PRO A 46 4.52 6.77 27.06
N SER A 47 5.80 7.09 27.28
CA SER A 47 6.60 7.93 26.38
C SER A 47 7.22 7.14 25.22
N PHE A 48 7.16 5.81 25.28
CA PHE A 48 7.80 4.91 24.32
C PHE A 48 6.89 3.75 23.94
N GLY A 49 7.04 3.26 22.71
CA GLY A 49 6.41 2.04 22.21
C GLY A 49 5.10 2.29 21.47
N GLY A 50 3.99 1.82 22.04
CA GLY A 50 2.68 1.75 21.39
C GLY A 50 2.16 3.11 20.93
N THR A 51 2.28 3.40 19.64
CA THR A 51 1.83 4.67 19.04
C THR A 51 0.54 4.45 18.24
N ARG A 52 -0.45 5.33 18.46
CA ARG A 52 -1.67 5.43 17.66
C ARG A 52 -1.74 6.81 17.03
N ILE A 53 -1.85 6.85 15.70
CA ILE A 53 -2.06 8.09 14.94
C ILE A 53 -3.47 8.06 14.36
N ASP A 54 -4.26 9.10 14.63
CA ASP A 54 -5.67 9.18 14.22
C ASP A 54 -5.93 10.40 13.34
N PHE A 55 -6.17 10.13 12.06
CA PHE A 55 -6.43 11.10 11.01
C PHE A 55 -7.91 11.55 10.95
N ASN A 56 -8.76 11.11 11.89
CA ASN A 56 -10.10 11.71 12.05
C ASN A 56 -10.03 13.15 12.58
N TYR A 57 -8.87 13.57 13.06
CA TYR A 57 -8.60 14.90 13.59
C TYR A 57 -7.63 15.67 12.68
N SER A 58 -7.69 17.00 12.74
CA SER A 58 -6.74 17.89 12.05
C SER A 58 -6.20 18.92 13.05
N PRO A 59 -4.89 18.91 13.38
CA PRO A 59 -3.89 17.91 12.98
C PRO A 59 -4.23 16.49 13.47
N PRO A 60 -3.62 15.44 12.90
CA PRO A 60 -3.83 14.07 13.37
C PRO A 60 -3.55 13.95 14.87
N LEU A 61 -4.38 13.20 15.58
CA LEU A 61 -4.23 12.99 17.01
C LEU A 61 -3.23 11.86 17.26
N LEU A 62 -2.13 12.15 17.97
CA LEU A 62 -1.14 11.16 18.39
C LEU A 62 -1.35 10.79 19.86
N ASN A 63 -1.55 9.50 20.13
CA ASN A 63 -1.73 8.96 21.48
C ASN A 63 -0.84 7.74 21.73
N TYR A 64 -0.44 7.57 22.98
CA TYR A 64 0.07 6.29 23.45
C TYR A 64 -1.08 5.29 23.58
N GLU A 65 -0.86 4.06 23.13
CA GLU A 65 -1.79 2.93 23.27
C GLU A 65 -1.02 1.68 23.67
N PHE A 66 -1.20 1.22 24.91
CA PHE A 66 -0.69 -0.08 25.32
C PHE A 66 -1.37 -1.17 24.47
N ARG A 67 -0.57 -2.05 23.87
CA ARG A 67 -1.00 -3.19 23.08
C ARG A 67 -0.07 -4.36 23.37
N ASN A 68 -0.64 -5.50 23.71
CA ASN A 68 0.10 -6.77 23.76
C ASN A 68 0.28 -7.35 22.33
N LEU A 69 0.81 -6.51 21.43
CA LEU A 69 1.11 -6.80 20.03
C LEU A 69 2.12 -5.76 19.52
N ASP A 70 3.30 -6.24 19.13
CA ASP A 70 4.38 -5.39 18.61
C ASP A 70 4.31 -5.26 17.09
N PHE A 71 4.66 -4.07 16.60
CA PHE A 71 4.82 -3.73 15.19
C PHE A 71 6.27 -3.29 14.93
N ASP A 72 7.16 -4.25 14.72
CA ASP A 72 8.54 -3.97 14.31
C ASP A 72 8.60 -3.39 12.88
N VAL A 73 8.12 -4.17 11.90
CA VAL A 73 8.17 -3.77 10.48
C VAL A 73 6.82 -3.93 9.77
N THR A 74 6.29 -5.15 9.69
CA THR A 74 5.00 -5.38 9.04
C THR A 74 3.89 -4.81 9.89
N ASN A 75 3.07 -3.94 9.31
CA ASN A 75 1.85 -3.44 9.92
C ASN A 75 0.80 -3.24 8.82
N ALA A 76 -0.44 -3.59 9.14
CA ALA A 76 -1.60 -3.19 8.36
C ALA A 76 -2.77 -2.98 9.30
N SER A 77 -3.61 -1.99 8.99
CA SER A 77 -4.83 -1.69 9.70
C SER A 77 -5.91 -1.24 8.72
N ILE A 78 -7.17 -1.45 9.08
CA ILE A 78 -8.30 -0.97 8.29
C ILE A 78 -9.41 -0.46 9.20
N CYS A 79 -10.00 0.65 8.80
CA CYS A 79 -11.18 1.21 9.43
C CYS A 79 -12.46 0.88 8.65
N ASP A 80 -13.61 1.13 9.27
CA ASP A 80 -14.88 1.25 8.57
C ASP A 80 -14.89 2.48 7.64
N SER A 81 -15.99 2.72 6.93
CA SER A 81 -16.10 3.85 5.99
C SER A 81 -16.08 5.21 6.67
N ILE A 82 -16.35 5.29 7.97
CA ILE A 82 -16.43 6.53 8.76
C ILE A 82 -15.22 6.76 9.68
N GLY A 83 -14.26 5.84 9.72
CA GLY A 83 -12.95 6.01 10.34
C GLY A 83 -12.77 5.29 11.66
N ASN A 84 -13.65 4.35 12.04
CA ASN A 84 -13.45 3.51 13.22
C ASN A 84 -12.58 2.30 12.87
N LEU A 85 -11.54 2.04 13.65
CA LEU A 85 -10.66 0.90 13.45
C LEU A 85 -11.43 -0.43 13.57
N LEU A 86 -11.27 -1.32 12.60
CA LEU A 86 -11.89 -2.65 12.56
C LEU A 86 -10.87 -3.75 12.82
N PHE A 87 -9.79 -3.76 12.05
CA PHE A 87 -8.78 -4.82 12.10
C PHE A 87 -7.38 -4.25 12.03
N TYR A 88 -6.44 -4.98 12.63
CA TYR A 88 -5.03 -4.71 12.48
C TYR A 88 -4.21 -6.00 12.59
N THR A 89 -3.01 -5.99 12.02
CA THR A 89 -2.08 -7.12 12.05
C THR A 89 -0.64 -6.64 11.97
N ASN A 90 0.25 -7.33 12.69
CA ASN A 90 1.69 -7.21 12.55
C ASN A 90 2.29 -8.25 11.60
N GLY A 91 1.46 -8.92 10.79
CA GLY A 91 1.86 -10.01 9.89
C GLY A 91 1.99 -11.39 10.54
N ILE A 92 1.76 -11.53 11.85
CA ILE A 92 1.77 -12.84 12.56
C ILE A 92 0.34 -13.30 12.88
N SER A 93 -0.49 -12.36 13.34
CA SER A 93 -1.87 -12.60 13.74
C SER A 93 -2.75 -11.39 13.47
N ILE A 94 -4.06 -11.62 13.37
CA ILE A 94 -5.09 -10.60 13.11
C ILE A 94 -5.82 -10.30 14.42
N HIS A 95 -5.96 -9.02 14.71
CA HIS A 95 -6.57 -8.49 15.93
C HIS A 95 -7.67 -7.49 15.57
N ALA A 96 -8.55 -7.20 16.52
CA ALA A 96 -9.62 -6.23 16.41
C ALA A 96 -9.73 -5.41 17.71
N PRO A 97 -10.16 -4.14 17.68
CA PRO A 97 -10.37 -3.35 18.90
C PRO A 97 -11.47 -3.89 19.81
N THR A 98 -12.33 -4.78 19.29
CA THR A 98 -13.49 -5.37 19.97
C THR A 98 -13.12 -6.55 20.88
N ILE A 99 -11.88 -7.04 20.82
CA ILE A 99 -11.43 -8.20 21.59
C ILE A 99 -10.41 -7.81 22.67
N PRO A 100 -10.27 -8.58 23.76
CA PRO A 100 -9.28 -8.28 24.80
C PRO A 100 -7.86 -8.23 24.24
N GLN A 101 -7.05 -7.30 24.74
CA GLN A 101 -5.69 -7.12 24.25
C GLN A 101 -4.84 -8.40 24.35
N GLY A 102 -4.01 -8.63 23.34
CA GLY A 102 -3.18 -9.83 23.22
C GLY A 102 -3.95 -11.07 22.74
N GLN A 103 -5.28 -10.99 22.59
CA GLN A 103 -6.05 -12.01 21.90
C GLN A 103 -6.18 -11.65 20.43
N GLN A 104 -6.18 -12.67 19.59
CA GLN A 104 -6.45 -12.57 18.17
C GLN A 104 -7.92 -12.88 17.88
N ILE A 105 -8.43 -12.46 16.72
CA ILE A 105 -9.77 -12.84 16.26
C ILE A 105 -9.86 -14.37 16.09
N THR A 106 -11.07 -14.93 15.98
CA THR A 106 -11.21 -16.38 15.77
C THR A 106 -10.47 -16.79 14.48
N ASN A 107 -9.58 -17.78 14.59
CA ASN A 107 -8.70 -18.20 13.50
C ASN A 107 -7.74 -17.11 12.97
N GLY A 108 -7.44 -16.08 13.78
CA GLY A 108 -6.61 -14.93 13.41
C GLY A 108 -5.10 -15.17 13.38
N GLY A 109 -4.59 -16.25 13.97
CA GLY A 109 -3.14 -16.52 14.07
C GLY A 109 -2.56 -17.40 12.96
N GLY A 110 -1.23 -17.51 12.92
CA GLY A 110 -0.53 -18.38 11.98
C GLY A 110 -0.52 -17.85 10.55
N LEU A 111 -0.46 -16.52 10.39
CA LEU A 111 -0.17 -15.89 9.12
C LEU A 111 1.28 -16.17 8.70
N ASN A 112 1.53 -16.13 7.39
CA ASN A 112 2.85 -16.34 6.79
C ASN A 112 3.53 -17.64 7.29
N PRO A 113 3.03 -18.83 6.93
CA PRO A 113 3.51 -20.09 7.50
C PRO A 113 4.90 -20.48 6.94
N ASP A 114 5.95 -19.80 7.43
CA ASP A 114 7.35 -20.02 7.05
C ASP A 114 8.28 -20.17 8.26
N PRO A 115 9.54 -20.61 8.05
CA PRO A 115 10.50 -20.78 9.13
C PRO A 115 10.81 -19.50 9.91
N TYR A 116 10.71 -18.32 9.30
CA TYR A 116 11.06 -17.02 9.89
C TYR A 116 9.93 -16.44 10.74
N THR A 117 8.68 -16.75 10.43
CA THR A 117 7.52 -16.28 11.21
C THR A 117 7.65 -16.58 12.70
N GLN A 118 8.19 -17.73 13.07
CA GLN A 118 8.41 -18.06 14.49
C GLN A 118 9.58 -17.28 15.10
N GLU A 119 10.63 -16.98 14.32
CA GLU A 119 11.77 -16.19 14.79
C GLU A 119 11.36 -14.75 15.16
N TRP A 120 10.39 -14.19 14.43
CA TRP A 120 9.91 -12.82 14.60
C TRP A 120 8.58 -12.71 15.34
N ALA A 121 7.99 -13.83 15.78
CA ALA A 121 6.64 -13.87 16.34
C ALA A 121 6.43 -12.90 17.52
N SER A 122 7.46 -12.67 18.33
CA SER A 122 7.40 -11.77 19.49
C SER A 122 7.44 -10.29 19.12
N ARG A 123 7.96 -9.91 17.94
CA ARG A 123 8.16 -8.51 17.51
C ARG A 123 7.25 -8.09 16.35
N GLY A 124 6.66 -9.06 15.67
CA GLY A 124 5.94 -8.86 14.42
C GLY A 124 6.78 -9.22 13.20
N TYR A 125 6.11 -9.53 12.10
CA TYR A 125 6.74 -10.07 10.92
C TYR A 125 7.66 -9.04 10.26
N ASN A 126 8.82 -9.46 9.76
CA ASN A 126 9.84 -8.54 9.24
C ASN A 126 9.75 -8.34 7.72
N LEU A 127 8.62 -7.82 7.21
CA LEU A 127 8.42 -7.54 5.78
C LEU A 127 7.84 -6.12 5.57
N PRO A 128 8.67 -5.15 5.15
CA PRO A 128 8.22 -3.79 4.86
C PRO A 128 7.13 -3.78 3.79
N GLN A 129 6.03 -3.06 4.04
CA GLN A 129 4.87 -3.02 3.14
C GLN A 129 4.41 -4.45 2.73
N GLY A 130 4.50 -5.39 3.67
CA GLY A 130 4.27 -6.82 3.47
C GLY A 130 2.84 -7.29 3.77
N ALA A 131 1.97 -6.40 4.25
CA ALA A 131 0.57 -6.70 4.51
C ALA A 131 -0.32 -5.54 4.04
N LEU A 132 -1.51 -5.87 3.54
CA LEU A 132 -2.52 -4.89 3.13
C LEU A 132 -3.91 -5.47 3.37
N ILE A 133 -4.79 -4.72 4.04
CA ILE A 133 -6.19 -5.11 4.23
C ILE A 133 -7.07 -4.24 3.32
N LEU A 134 -7.93 -4.86 2.51
CA LEU A 134 -8.88 -4.19 1.63
C LEU A 134 -10.31 -4.65 1.95
N PRO A 135 -11.33 -3.79 1.82
CA PRO A 135 -12.72 -4.24 1.87
C PRO A 135 -13.00 -5.14 0.67
N ASP A 136 -13.78 -6.20 0.89
CA ASP A 136 -14.27 -7.05 -0.19
C ASP A 136 -15.19 -6.22 -1.12
N PRO A 137 -14.95 -6.25 -2.45
CA PRO A 137 -15.73 -5.47 -3.42
C PRO A 137 -17.21 -5.87 -3.51
N GLY A 138 -17.56 -7.10 -3.15
CA GLY A 138 -18.90 -7.67 -3.26
C GLY A 138 -19.72 -7.58 -1.98
N ASN A 139 -19.08 -7.50 -0.82
CA ASN A 139 -19.78 -7.52 0.47
C ASN A 139 -19.00 -6.81 1.58
N SER A 140 -19.64 -5.79 2.16
CA SER A 140 -19.04 -4.93 3.21
C SER A 140 -18.75 -5.62 4.54
N GLN A 141 -19.25 -6.84 4.77
CA GLN A 141 -18.91 -7.65 5.94
C GLN A 141 -17.57 -8.37 5.78
N PHE A 142 -17.01 -8.45 4.57
CA PHE A 142 -15.76 -9.17 4.32
C PHE A 142 -14.60 -8.22 4.02
N PHE A 143 -13.42 -8.65 4.45
CA PHE A 143 -12.17 -7.94 4.24
C PHE A 143 -11.10 -8.93 3.79
N MET A 144 -10.34 -8.56 2.77
CA MET A 144 -9.26 -9.36 2.23
C MET A 144 -7.94 -8.85 2.80
N LEU A 145 -7.20 -9.72 3.48
CA LEU A 145 -5.83 -9.49 3.89
C LEU A 145 -4.90 -10.11 2.87
N PHE A 146 -4.09 -9.29 2.20
CA PHE A 146 -2.98 -9.71 1.36
C PHE A 146 -1.71 -9.68 2.19
N HIS A 147 -0.93 -10.76 2.13
CA HIS A 147 0.31 -10.90 2.89
C HIS A 147 1.28 -11.83 2.17
N SER A 148 2.50 -11.99 2.65
CA SER A 148 3.56 -12.68 1.90
C SER A 148 4.51 -13.46 2.78
N GLU A 149 4.93 -14.60 2.26
CA GLU A 149 5.89 -15.51 2.87
C GLU A 149 7.33 -15.15 2.51
N GLN A 150 8.19 -15.09 3.51
CA GLN A 150 9.61 -14.92 3.34
C GLN A 150 10.33 -16.26 3.24
N THR A 151 11.35 -16.30 2.41
CA THR A 151 12.24 -17.45 2.28
C THR A 151 13.67 -17.00 2.09
N ILE A 152 14.63 -17.86 2.42
CA ILE A 152 15.99 -17.79 1.89
C ILE A 152 16.08 -18.82 0.77
N ILE A 153 16.39 -18.36 -0.44
CA ILE A 153 16.76 -19.25 -1.54
C ILE A 153 18.29 -19.32 -1.54
N PRO A 154 18.89 -20.49 -1.26
CA PRO A 154 20.34 -20.65 -1.37
C PRO A 154 20.70 -20.66 -2.86
N ASP A 155 21.19 -19.55 -3.38
CA ASP A 155 21.50 -19.42 -4.81
C ASP A 155 22.99 -19.19 -5.09
N GLY A 156 23.87 -19.49 -4.14
CA GLY A 156 25.32 -19.46 -4.34
C GLY A 156 25.91 -18.05 -4.55
N GLY A 157 25.11 -17.00 -4.39
CA GLY A 157 25.56 -15.61 -4.33
C GLY A 157 26.17 -15.24 -2.97
N PRO A 158 26.90 -14.10 -2.88
CA PRO A 158 27.68 -13.73 -1.70
C PRO A 158 26.88 -13.38 -0.43
N SER A 159 25.55 -13.39 -0.47
CA SER A 159 24.71 -13.19 0.73
C SER A 159 23.31 -13.78 0.55
N ASN A 160 22.83 -14.48 1.57
CA ASN A 160 21.46 -14.99 1.68
C ASN A 160 20.48 -13.82 1.75
N TYR A 161 20.00 -13.33 0.61
CA TYR A 161 18.96 -12.29 0.59
C TYR A 161 17.59 -12.91 0.85
N LEU A 162 16.84 -12.34 1.79
CA LEU A 162 15.43 -12.67 2.02
C LEU A 162 14.63 -12.36 0.75
N ARG A 163 13.76 -13.29 0.35
CA ARG A 163 12.89 -13.18 -0.82
C ARG A 163 11.47 -13.48 -0.41
N VAL A 164 10.51 -13.10 -1.26
CA VAL A 164 9.13 -13.58 -1.13
C VAL A 164 8.94 -14.79 -2.02
N LYS A 165 8.49 -15.93 -1.46
CA LYS A 165 8.19 -17.14 -2.23
C LYS A 165 6.71 -17.26 -2.60
N LYS A 166 5.85 -16.84 -1.67
CA LYS A 166 4.41 -16.96 -1.82
C LYS A 166 3.75 -15.66 -1.45
N LYS A 167 2.81 -15.25 -2.29
CA LYS A 167 1.84 -14.21 -1.96
C LYS A 167 0.53 -14.88 -1.60
N TYR A 168 -0.04 -14.48 -0.48
CA TYR A 168 -1.24 -15.06 0.09
C TYR A 168 -2.39 -14.06 0.10
N TYR A 169 -3.61 -14.60 0.15
CA TYR A 169 -4.75 -13.88 0.71
C TYR A 169 -5.42 -14.67 1.84
N SER A 170 -6.01 -13.92 2.75
CA SER A 170 -6.89 -14.41 3.81
C SER A 170 -8.19 -13.58 3.78
N LEU A 171 -9.34 -14.22 4.04
CA LEU A 171 -10.65 -13.58 4.09
C LEU A 171 -11.13 -13.47 5.54
N ILE A 172 -11.32 -12.24 5.99
CA ILE A 172 -11.81 -11.89 7.32
C ILE A 172 -13.30 -11.55 7.21
N LYS A 173 -14.11 -12.11 8.11
CA LYS A 173 -15.52 -11.74 8.29
C LYS A 173 -15.63 -10.83 9.50
N ASN A 174 -16.15 -9.63 9.28
CA ASN A 174 -16.62 -8.77 10.34
C ASN A 174 -17.99 -9.24 10.82
N ASN A 175 -18.09 -9.58 12.09
CA ASN A 175 -19.27 -10.14 12.73
C ASN A 175 -19.75 -9.20 13.84
N PRO A 176 -20.48 -8.12 13.54
CA PRO A 176 -21.00 -7.24 14.59
C PRO A 176 -22.09 -7.89 15.46
N GLU A 177 -22.72 -8.96 14.96
CA GLU A 177 -23.81 -9.69 15.65
C GLU A 177 -23.35 -10.96 16.36
N GLU A 178 -22.16 -11.50 16.03
CA GLU A 178 -21.55 -12.61 16.80
C GLU A 178 -20.58 -12.04 17.84
N VAL A 179 -20.20 -12.85 18.83
CA VAL A 179 -19.30 -12.41 19.93
C VAL A 179 -17.89 -12.06 19.43
N GLN A 180 -17.48 -12.53 18.23
CA GLN A 180 -16.14 -12.28 17.70
C GLN A 180 -16.04 -12.34 16.17
N ASP A 181 -15.23 -11.45 15.59
CA ASP A 181 -14.79 -11.53 14.19
C ASP A 181 -13.98 -12.81 13.92
N SER A 182 -13.90 -13.23 12.65
CA SER A 182 -13.23 -14.49 12.30
C SER A 182 -12.53 -14.48 10.93
N THR A 183 -11.46 -15.26 10.81
CA THR A 183 -10.80 -15.56 9.52
C THR A 183 -11.41 -16.82 8.91
N LEU A 184 -12.10 -16.68 7.78
CA LEU A 184 -12.79 -17.79 7.10
C LEU A 184 -11.88 -18.56 6.14
N ILE A 185 -11.05 -17.83 5.39
CA ILE A 185 -10.02 -18.38 4.50
C ILE A 185 -8.69 -17.83 5.00
N LYS A 186 -7.68 -18.68 5.16
CA LYS A 186 -6.38 -18.28 5.68
C LYS A 186 -5.25 -18.83 4.82
N ASN A 187 -4.25 -17.99 4.53
CA ASN A 187 -3.04 -18.36 3.79
C ASN A 187 -3.34 -19.04 2.43
N SER A 188 -4.36 -18.59 1.70
CA SER A 188 -4.64 -19.13 0.37
C SER A 188 -3.63 -18.55 -0.63
N ILE A 189 -2.90 -19.43 -1.33
CA ILE A 189 -1.84 -19.04 -2.25
C ILE A 189 -2.44 -18.32 -3.47
N LEU A 190 -1.96 -17.11 -3.73
CA LEU A 190 -2.25 -16.36 -4.96
C LEU A 190 -1.16 -16.54 -6.00
N ILE A 191 0.10 -16.43 -5.56
CA ILE A 191 1.29 -16.56 -6.42
C ILE A 191 2.30 -17.41 -5.65
N GLU A 192 2.93 -18.35 -6.34
CA GLU A 192 4.10 -19.09 -5.85
C GLU A 192 5.23 -18.95 -6.88
N ASP A 193 6.16 -18.04 -6.62
CA ASP A 193 7.25 -17.67 -7.53
C ASP A 193 8.39 -16.99 -6.75
N THR A 194 9.42 -16.46 -7.40
CA THR A 194 10.47 -15.66 -6.77
C THR A 194 10.12 -14.19 -6.90
N LEU A 195 9.59 -13.59 -5.85
CA LEU A 195 8.99 -12.26 -5.85
C LEU A 195 9.86 -11.24 -5.12
N ASP A 196 9.73 -9.97 -5.52
CA ASP A 196 10.36 -8.83 -4.86
C ASP A 196 9.86 -8.68 -3.41
N PHE A 197 10.72 -8.09 -2.57
CA PHE A 197 10.51 -7.97 -1.14
C PHE A 197 9.46 -6.91 -0.82
N GLY A 198 8.30 -7.35 -0.33
CA GLY A 198 7.21 -6.49 0.15
C GLY A 198 6.56 -5.68 -0.96
N LYS A 199 6.46 -4.36 -0.75
CA LYS A 199 5.93 -3.38 -1.72
C LYS A 199 4.49 -3.62 -2.17
N ILE A 200 3.67 -4.22 -1.29
CA ILE A 200 2.27 -4.49 -1.56
C ILE A 200 1.47 -3.20 -1.46
N THR A 201 0.82 -2.82 -2.55
CA THR A 201 -0.12 -1.70 -2.58
C THR A 201 -1.25 -2.02 -3.56
N ALA A 202 -2.32 -1.23 -3.51
CA ALA A 202 -3.50 -1.42 -4.32
C ALA A 202 -4.08 -0.12 -4.84
N VAL A 203 -4.84 -0.22 -5.92
CA VAL A 203 -5.61 0.88 -6.50
C VAL A 203 -6.96 0.35 -6.98
N ARG A 204 -7.99 1.20 -6.95
CA ARG A 204 -9.30 0.83 -7.51
C ARG A 204 -9.17 0.59 -9.01
N HIS A 205 -9.80 -0.47 -9.49
CA HIS A 205 -10.09 -0.68 -10.91
C HIS A 205 -10.92 0.49 -11.45
N ALA A 206 -10.90 0.72 -12.77
CA ALA A 206 -11.62 1.81 -13.42
C ALA A 206 -13.15 1.79 -13.20
N ASN A 207 -13.71 0.65 -12.80
CA ASN A 207 -15.13 0.52 -12.43
C ASN A 207 -15.46 1.08 -11.03
N GLY A 208 -14.46 1.55 -10.28
CA GLY A 208 -14.63 2.16 -8.96
C GLY A 208 -14.94 1.19 -7.81
N ARG A 209 -15.06 -0.11 -8.08
CA ARG A 209 -15.44 -1.14 -7.11
C ARG A 209 -14.33 -2.15 -6.86
N ASP A 210 -13.74 -2.69 -7.92
CA ASP A 210 -12.76 -3.76 -7.81
C ASP A 210 -11.37 -3.18 -7.50
N TRP A 211 -10.41 -4.04 -7.15
CA TRP A 211 -9.05 -3.62 -6.82
C TRP A 211 -8.02 -4.28 -7.73
N TRP A 212 -7.01 -3.51 -8.10
CA TRP A 212 -5.75 -4.00 -8.63
C TRP A 212 -4.70 -4.01 -7.53
N LEU A 213 -3.90 -5.07 -7.49
CA LEU A 213 -2.63 -5.12 -6.77
C LEU A 213 -1.53 -5.51 -7.75
N LEU A 214 -0.31 -5.02 -7.52
CA LEU A 214 0.86 -5.40 -8.31
C LEU A 214 1.88 -6.13 -7.44
N GLN A 215 2.65 -7.01 -8.07
CA GLN A 215 3.79 -7.68 -7.46
C GLN A 215 4.87 -7.87 -8.51
N GLN A 216 6.06 -7.33 -8.27
CA GLN A 216 7.21 -7.57 -9.11
C GLN A 216 7.83 -8.95 -8.81
N GLU A 217 8.35 -9.60 -9.84
CA GLU A 217 9.30 -10.70 -9.70
C GLU A 217 10.66 -10.19 -9.18
N TYR A 218 11.41 -11.05 -8.50
CA TYR A 218 12.72 -10.70 -7.95
C TYR A 218 13.72 -10.35 -9.06
N PHE A 219 14.36 -9.19 -8.96
CA PHE A 219 15.41 -8.73 -9.89
C PHE A 219 14.95 -8.83 -11.36
N SER A 220 13.75 -8.32 -11.65
CA SER A 220 13.08 -8.53 -12.93
C SER A 220 12.42 -7.26 -13.43
N ASN A 221 11.94 -7.27 -14.67
CA ASN A 221 11.02 -6.26 -15.21
C ASN A 221 9.59 -6.80 -15.33
N ARG A 222 9.32 -7.96 -14.72
CA ARG A 222 8.04 -8.64 -14.77
C ARG A 222 7.18 -8.32 -13.55
N TYR A 223 5.93 -8.01 -13.83
CA TYR A 223 4.93 -7.66 -12.83
C TYR A 223 3.69 -8.52 -12.99
N TYR A 224 3.33 -9.21 -11.91
CA TYR A 224 2.01 -9.79 -11.73
C TYR A 224 1.01 -8.68 -11.41
N SER A 225 -0.13 -8.68 -12.11
CA SER A 225 -1.33 -7.97 -11.71
C SER A 225 -2.32 -8.95 -11.08
N LEU A 226 -2.88 -8.57 -9.94
CA LEU A 226 -3.89 -9.32 -9.22
C LEU A 226 -5.18 -8.51 -9.18
N MET A 227 -6.28 -9.11 -9.62
CA MET A 227 -7.62 -8.54 -9.58
C MET A 227 -8.37 -9.09 -8.38
N ALA A 228 -8.81 -8.22 -7.48
CA ALA A 228 -9.75 -8.57 -6.42
C ALA A 228 -11.14 -7.99 -6.74
N SER A 229 -12.13 -8.88 -6.84
CA SER A 229 -13.49 -8.57 -7.28
C SER A 229 -14.51 -9.38 -6.47
N PRO A 230 -15.84 -9.20 -6.66
CA PRO A 230 -16.84 -10.00 -5.95
C PRO A 230 -16.75 -11.52 -6.20
N SER A 231 -16.06 -11.96 -7.27
CA SER A 231 -15.80 -13.38 -7.53
C SER A 231 -14.54 -13.91 -6.84
N GLY A 232 -13.89 -13.10 -6.00
CA GLY A 232 -12.63 -13.40 -5.34
C GLY A 232 -11.41 -12.75 -6.00
N VAL A 233 -10.23 -13.27 -5.67
CA VAL A 233 -8.94 -12.79 -6.16
C VAL A 233 -8.42 -13.70 -7.28
N SER A 234 -7.96 -13.10 -8.37
CA SER A 234 -7.39 -13.81 -9.52
C SER A 234 -6.14 -13.11 -10.07
N ILE A 235 -5.30 -13.84 -10.79
CA ILE A 235 -4.18 -13.26 -11.54
C ILE A 235 -4.72 -12.68 -12.84
N GLY A 236 -4.53 -11.38 -13.07
CA GLY A 236 -4.92 -10.69 -14.31
C GLY A 236 -3.89 -10.91 -15.42
N SER A 237 -2.64 -10.56 -15.17
CA SER A 237 -1.53 -10.66 -16.13
C SER A 237 -0.18 -10.85 -15.43
N ASN A 238 0.81 -11.35 -16.16
CA ASN A 238 2.23 -11.24 -15.80
C ASN A 238 2.96 -10.62 -17.00
N GLN A 239 3.25 -9.33 -16.91
CA GLN A 239 3.80 -8.55 -18.03
C GLN A 239 5.23 -8.10 -17.75
N ALA A 240 6.07 -8.10 -18.81
CA ALA A 240 7.38 -7.47 -18.78
C ALA A 240 7.26 -6.02 -19.29
N VAL A 241 7.85 -5.07 -18.57
CA VAL A 241 7.81 -3.65 -18.94
C VAL A 241 9.09 -2.93 -18.49
N GLY A 242 9.74 -2.20 -19.39
CA GLY A 242 10.98 -1.49 -19.10
C GLY A 242 12.18 -2.40 -18.87
N GLN A 243 13.21 -1.87 -18.21
CA GLN A 243 14.42 -2.61 -17.85
C GLN A 243 14.23 -3.32 -16.51
N ALA A 244 14.99 -4.40 -16.30
CA ALA A 244 14.98 -5.08 -15.02
C ALA A 244 15.54 -4.15 -13.93
N THR A 245 14.85 -4.10 -12.78
CA THR A 245 15.32 -3.34 -11.63
C THR A 245 15.74 -4.28 -10.51
N PRO A 246 16.78 -3.93 -9.73
CA PRO A 246 17.17 -4.73 -8.58
C PRO A 246 16.06 -4.89 -7.54
N SER A 247 16.06 -6.03 -6.84
CA SER A 247 15.25 -6.21 -5.63
C SER A 247 15.98 -5.65 -4.42
N GLY A 248 15.23 -5.07 -3.48
CA GLY A 248 15.79 -4.47 -2.27
C GLY A 248 14.74 -3.86 -1.35
N LEU A 249 15.18 -3.17 -0.30
CA LEU A 249 14.29 -2.40 0.56
C LEU A 249 13.69 -1.23 -0.20
N GLY A 250 12.46 -0.85 0.11
CA GLY A 250 11.82 0.28 -0.52
C GLY A 250 10.31 0.23 -0.38
N GLN A 251 9.61 0.88 -1.30
CA GLN A 251 8.18 1.11 -1.21
C GLN A 251 7.58 1.19 -2.62
N ALA A 252 6.32 0.81 -2.75
CA ALA A 252 5.53 1.10 -3.93
C ALA A 252 4.27 1.89 -3.57
N VAL A 253 3.83 2.74 -4.50
CA VAL A 253 2.65 3.59 -4.32
C VAL A 253 1.95 3.82 -5.66
N PHE A 254 0.62 3.84 -5.65
CA PHE A 254 -0.17 4.36 -6.76
C PHE A 254 -0.48 5.84 -6.53
N SER A 255 -0.57 6.62 -7.60
CA SER A 255 -1.10 7.98 -7.50
C SER A 255 -2.55 7.94 -7.00
N PRO A 256 -3.04 8.99 -6.30
CA PRO A 256 -4.43 9.05 -5.84
C PRO A 256 -5.49 8.90 -6.95
N ASP A 257 -5.22 9.39 -8.15
CA ASP A 257 -6.07 9.20 -9.34
C ASP A 257 -5.93 7.79 -9.97
N GLY A 258 -4.92 7.04 -9.52
CA GLY A 258 -4.57 5.70 -9.97
C GLY A 258 -3.99 5.61 -11.37
N SER A 259 -3.55 6.73 -11.97
CA SER A 259 -2.95 6.77 -13.30
C SER A 259 -1.46 6.43 -13.31
N LYS A 260 -0.80 6.45 -12.16
CA LYS A 260 0.63 6.18 -12.00
C LYS A 260 0.88 5.09 -10.97
N TYR A 261 1.90 4.27 -11.21
CA TYR A 261 2.48 3.37 -10.22
C TYR A 261 3.96 3.69 -10.08
N VAL A 262 4.43 3.87 -8.85
CA VAL A 262 5.83 4.12 -8.55
C VAL A 262 6.36 2.97 -7.71
N HIS A 263 7.48 2.42 -8.13
CA HIS A 263 8.24 1.40 -7.42
C HIS A 263 9.61 1.96 -7.09
N PHE A 264 9.92 2.02 -5.80
CA PHE A 264 11.20 2.48 -5.27
C PHE A 264 11.93 1.31 -4.63
N THR A 265 13.22 1.18 -4.93
CA THR A 265 14.08 0.14 -4.40
C THR A 265 15.48 0.67 -4.17
N THR A 266 16.07 0.30 -3.03
CA THR A 266 17.47 0.53 -2.68
C THR A 266 18.20 -0.80 -2.79
N TYR A 267 19.27 -0.87 -3.60
CA TYR A 267 19.98 -2.13 -3.80
C TYR A 267 21.23 -2.25 -2.92
N ASN A 268 22.24 -1.41 -3.17
CA ASN A 268 23.44 -1.30 -2.36
C ASN A 268 24.10 0.09 -2.57
N PHE A 269 25.10 0.43 -1.77
CA PHE A 269 25.76 1.74 -1.86
C PHE A 269 26.54 2.00 -3.15
N ALA A 270 26.89 0.98 -3.91
CA ALA A 270 27.63 1.12 -5.17
C ALA A 270 26.69 1.41 -6.36
N GLU A 271 25.52 0.77 -6.39
CA GLU A 271 24.52 0.92 -7.48
C GLU A 271 23.38 1.90 -7.16
N GLY A 272 23.19 2.21 -5.86
CA GLY A 272 22.30 3.26 -5.40
C GLY A 272 20.83 2.87 -5.31
N GLN A 273 19.98 3.86 -5.62
CA GLN A 273 18.54 3.84 -5.51
C GLN A 273 17.89 3.96 -6.89
N PHE A 274 16.78 3.25 -7.06
CA PHE A 274 16.05 3.17 -8.31
C PHE A 274 14.60 3.57 -8.05
N VAL A 275 14.10 4.53 -8.83
CA VAL A 275 12.70 4.96 -8.84
C VAL A 275 12.14 4.66 -10.22
N SER A 276 11.28 3.66 -10.33
CA SER A 276 10.57 3.31 -11.55
C SER A 276 9.16 3.87 -11.50
N ILE A 277 8.84 4.78 -12.41
CA ILE A 277 7.56 5.49 -12.51
C ILE A 277 6.87 5.00 -13.78
N TYR A 278 5.69 4.41 -13.63
CA TYR A 278 4.90 3.84 -14.72
C TYR A 278 3.59 4.59 -14.88
N ASN A 279 3.10 4.70 -16.11
CA ASN A 279 1.67 4.85 -16.34
C ASN A 279 0.96 3.52 -16.03
N PHE A 280 -0.25 3.60 -15.48
CA PHE A 280 -1.07 2.45 -15.15
C PHE A 280 -2.46 2.55 -15.76
N ASP A 281 -2.84 1.53 -16.53
CA ASP A 281 -4.19 1.41 -17.08
C ASP A 281 -5.08 0.65 -16.10
N ARG A 282 -5.96 1.39 -15.41
CA ARG A 282 -6.90 0.83 -14.43
C ARG A 282 -7.99 -0.06 -15.05
N CYS A 283 -8.19 -0.04 -16.37
CA CYS A 283 -9.12 -0.94 -17.05
C CYS A 283 -8.52 -2.33 -17.28
N THR A 284 -7.21 -2.39 -17.57
CA THR A 284 -6.54 -3.64 -17.97
C THR A 284 -5.58 -4.19 -16.93
N GLY A 285 -5.17 -3.37 -15.96
CA GLY A 285 -4.18 -3.74 -14.94
C GLY A 285 -2.74 -3.74 -15.46
N LEU A 286 -2.46 -3.08 -16.59
CA LEU A 286 -1.16 -3.06 -17.25
C LEU A 286 -0.39 -1.77 -16.97
N LEU A 287 0.92 -1.90 -16.78
CA LEU A 287 1.87 -0.79 -16.73
C LEU A 287 2.45 -0.53 -18.11
N PHE A 288 2.69 0.74 -18.43
CA PHE A 288 3.31 1.20 -19.67
C PHE A 288 4.05 2.52 -19.46
N ASP A 289 4.79 3.00 -20.48
CA ASP A 289 5.52 4.28 -20.51
C ASP A 289 6.29 4.58 -19.20
N ILE A 290 7.42 3.89 -19.04
CA ILE A 290 8.26 4.00 -17.85
C ILE A 290 9.22 5.20 -17.92
N ALA A 291 9.30 5.95 -16.82
CA ALA A 291 10.45 6.80 -16.49
C ALA A 291 11.22 6.16 -15.34
N GLN A 292 12.52 5.94 -15.52
CA GLN A 292 13.37 5.32 -14.51
C GLN A 292 14.46 6.30 -14.09
N ILE A 293 14.48 6.65 -12.81
CA ILE A 293 15.46 7.54 -12.21
C ILE A 293 16.40 6.68 -11.37
N ASN A 294 17.70 6.82 -11.59
CA ASN A 294 18.73 6.23 -10.74
C ASN A 294 19.57 7.35 -10.12
N TYR A 295 19.76 7.28 -8.81
CA TYR A 295 20.67 8.17 -8.12
C TYR A 295 21.37 7.43 -6.98
N ASN A 296 22.52 7.97 -6.56
CA ASN A 296 23.29 7.43 -5.44
C ASN A 296 23.13 8.33 -4.21
N ASP A 297 22.63 7.73 -3.14
CA ASP A 297 22.47 8.29 -1.81
C ASP A 297 22.96 7.28 -0.75
N THR A 298 23.33 7.75 0.43
CA THR A 298 23.80 6.91 1.54
C THR A 298 22.67 6.35 2.40
N ALA A 299 21.40 6.50 1.99
CA ALA A 299 20.25 5.94 2.68
C ALA A 299 20.23 4.41 2.58
N PHE A 300 20.11 3.75 3.73
CA PHE A 300 19.92 2.30 3.82
C PHE A 300 18.53 1.84 3.36
N SER A 301 17.54 2.73 3.45
CA SER A 301 16.17 2.52 3.01
C SER A 301 15.54 3.87 2.69
N GLY A 302 14.39 3.84 2.02
CA GLY A 302 13.65 5.04 1.66
C GLY A 302 12.20 4.73 1.34
N GLY A 303 11.44 5.78 1.07
CA GLY A 303 10.03 5.71 0.79
C GLY A 303 9.63 6.72 -0.27
N VAL A 304 8.43 6.53 -0.80
CA VAL A 304 7.82 7.38 -1.81
C VAL A 304 6.40 7.72 -1.44
N ALA A 305 5.99 8.95 -1.74
CA ALA A 305 4.63 9.41 -1.57
C ALA A 305 4.22 10.28 -2.75
N ILE A 306 2.95 10.20 -3.15
CA ILE A 306 2.40 11.05 -4.22
C ILE A 306 1.39 12.01 -3.59
N SER A 307 1.52 13.28 -3.93
CA SER A 307 0.63 14.35 -3.51
C SER A 307 -0.85 14.05 -3.83
N PRO A 308 -1.81 14.59 -3.05
CA PRO A 308 -3.24 14.33 -3.23
C PRO A 308 -3.79 14.68 -4.63
N ASN A 309 -3.16 15.63 -5.33
CA ASN A 309 -3.54 16.03 -6.69
C ASN A 309 -2.88 15.15 -7.78
N SER A 310 -2.16 14.09 -7.40
CA SER A 310 -1.48 13.14 -8.30
C SER A 310 -0.38 13.73 -9.18
N ARG A 311 0.13 14.93 -8.86
CA ARG A 311 1.13 15.61 -9.67
C ARG A 311 2.55 15.45 -9.15
N PHE A 312 2.75 15.69 -7.87
CA PHE A 312 4.08 15.66 -7.27
C PHE A 312 4.39 14.32 -6.63
N LEU A 313 5.52 13.73 -6.99
CA LEU A 313 6.13 12.58 -6.34
C LEU A 313 7.21 13.07 -5.36
N TYR A 314 7.15 12.60 -4.12
CA TYR A 314 8.18 12.82 -3.11
C TYR A 314 8.97 11.53 -2.91
N VAL A 315 10.29 11.64 -2.94
CA VAL A 315 11.22 10.53 -2.71
C VAL A 315 12.13 10.92 -1.55
N SER A 316 12.19 10.07 -0.52
CA SER A 316 13.09 10.31 0.61
C SER A 316 14.54 9.90 0.28
N SER A 317 15.47 10.59 0.94
CA SER A 317 16.91 10.39 0.91
C SER A 317 17.44 10.37 2.34
N TYR A 318 18.72 10.06 2.54
CA TYR A 318 19.34 10.11 3.87
C TYR A 318 19.24 11.50 4.51
N ARG A 319 19.32 12.57 3.71
CA ARG A 319 19.31 13.96 4.21
C ARG A 319 18.26 14.86 3.56
N TYR A 320 17.56 14.38 2.54
CA TYR A 320 16.70 15.23 1.74
C TYR A 320 15.34 14.59 1.47
N ILE A 321 14.38 15.43 1.12
CA ILE A 321 13.20 15.00 0.35
C ILE A 321 13.29 15.67 -1.01
N TYR A 322 13.28 14.84 -2.05
CA TYR A 322 13.20 15.30 -3.43
C TYR A 322 11.76 15.26 -3.92
N GLN A 323 11.33 16.31 -4.62
CA GLN A 323 10.06 16.39 -5.31
C GLN A 323 10.30 16.29 -6.81
N TYR A 324 9.45 15.54 -7.52
CA TYR A 324 9.42 15.44 -8.97
C TYR A 324 8.00 15.74 -9.47
N ASP A 325 7.89 16.46 -10.59
CA ASP A 325 6.62 16.73 -11.27
C ASP A 325 6.30 15.61 -12.27
N LEU A 326 5.32 14.76 -11.93
CA LEU A 326 4.87 13.64 -12.76
C LEU A 326 4.19 14.08 -14.07
N TRP A 327 3.93 15.38 -14.25
CA TRP A 327 3.37 15.95 -15.47
C TRP A 327 4.42 16.66 -16.33
N ALA A 328 5.68 16.73 -15.88
CA ALA A 328 6.77 17.23 -16.69
C ALA A 328 7.07 16.26 -17.84
N GLU A 329 7.50 16.81 -18.98
CA GLU A 329 7.98 16.02 -20.13
C GLU A 329 9.24 15.22 -19.75
N ASP A 330 10.12 15.84 -18.97
CA ASP A 330 11.27 15.20 -18.34
C ASP A 330 11.07 15.21 -16.82
N ILE A 331 10.57 14.10 -16.28
CA ILE A 331 10.29 13.95 -14.85
C ILE A 331 11.58 14.06 -14.04
N GLU A 332 12.70 13.50 -14.50
CA GLU A 332 13.97 13.53 -13.76
C GLU A 332 14.51 14.96 -13.65
N ALA A 333 14.47 15.72 -14.75
CA ALA A 333 14.92 17.11 -14.77
C ALA A 333 14.06 18.05 -13.90
N SER A 334 12.82 17.66 -13.57
CA SER A 334 11.93 18.44 -12.70
C SER A 334 12.27 18.38 -11.20
N LYS A 335 13.34 17.67 -10.84
CA LYS A 335 13.74 17.44 -9.45
C LYS A 335 13.98 18.75 -8.67
N GLU A 336 13.29 18.88 -7.54
CA GLU A 336 13.51 19.93 -6.56
C GLU A 336 13.80 19.35 -5.17
N THR A 337 14.69 19.96 -4.41
CA THR A 337 14.86 19.64 -2.99
C THR A 337 13.87 20.45 -2.17
N VAL A 338 12.92 19.78 -1.53
CA VAL A 338 11.82 20.42 -0.78
C VAL A 338 11.97 20.30 0.75
N ALA A 339 12.85 19.43 1.22
CA ALA A 339 13.23 19.36 2.63
C ALA A 339 14.69 18.94 2.79
N VAL A 340 15.29 19.37 3.90
CA VAL A 340 16.65 19.01 4.34
C VAL A 340 16.57 18.57 5.79
N TYR A 341 17.19 17.45 6.13
CA TYR A 341 17.29 16.95 7.49
C TYR A 341 18.01 17.98 8.37
N ASP A 342 17.36 18.40 9.45
CA ASP A 342 17.79 19.47 10.35
C ASP A 342 18.52 18.97 11.59
N GLY A 343 18.69 17.65 11.75
CA GLY A 343 19.64 17.08 12.71
C GLY A 343 19.18 17.06 14.17
N VAL A 344 17.88 17.17 14.42
CA VAL A 344 17.30 17.07 15.76
C VAL A 344 16.80 15.65 16.04
#